data_AF-A0A1I8AG36-F1
#
_entry.id   AF-A0A1I8AG36-F1
#
_cell.length_a   1.000
_cell.length_b   1.000
_cell.length_c   1.000
_cell.angle_alpha   90.00
_cell.angle_beta   90.00
_cell.angle_gamma   90.00
#
_symmetry.space_group_name_H-M   'P 1'
#
loop_
_entity.id
_entity.type
_entity.pdbx_description
1 polymer ?
#
loop_
_entity_poly.entity_id
_entity_poly.type
_entity_poly.pdbx_seq_one_letter_code
_entity_poly.pdbx_strand_id
1 'polypeptide(L)'
;MKLDKFVVDRRVSLMEEEGIRFLTNTEIGKHVDAEFLLKDNDAIVVCTGSTTPRDLRVENRDARGIAFAMEFLEKTQRRRAGDDVPWEGLDPAGKRVVILGGGDTATDCIASCHRLGAKSVRAFEILPQPAETRKPDNPWPQWPVIFRIDYGHDEARFKDGKDPRTYSISTKKFVVNETSNGIKYLTGLCVVEIRWEKDEKGAWKMVEVEGTETTVDCDLCILAMGFVGPEKPIIEQLKLKTDNRSNILTDAGRYDTSLAKVFAAGDCRRGQSLVVWAINEGRQAARQVDLFLMGKTALAGAGGIVMEPVKN
;
A
#
# COMPACT_ATOMS: atom_id res chain seq x y z
N MET A 1 -15.61 -9.19 0.22
CA MET A 1 -14.50 -8.52 -0.49
C MET A 1 -15.03 -7.17 -0.96
N LYS A 2 -14.27 -6.09 -0.80
CA LYS A 2 -14.74 -4.70 -0.92
C LYS A 2 -15.17 -4.28 -2.34
N LEU A 3 -14.57 -4.88 -3.38
CA LEU A 3 -14.83 -4.55 -4.78
C LEU A 3 -14.93 -5.85 -5.60
N ASP A 4 -15.99 -5.95 -6.40
CA ASP A 4 -16.18 -7.07 -7.34
C ASP A 4 -15.27 -6.92 -8.57
N LYS A 5 -14.73 -8.03 -9.08
CA LYS A 5 -13.80 -8.05 -10.22
C LYS A 5 -14.47 -7.64 -11.51
N PHE A 6 -15.76 -7.97 -11.69
CA PHE A 6 -16.53 -7.54 -12.85
C PHE A 6 -16.50 -6.01 -13.07
N VAL A 7 -16.46 -5.22 -11.99
CA VAL A 7 -16.39 -3.75 -12.09
C VAL A 7 -15.08 -3.29 -12.72
N VAL A 8 -13.98 -3.98 -12.41
CA VAL A 8 -12.65 -3.73 -12.98
C VAL A 8 -12.61 -4.23 -14.42
N ASP A 9 -13.05 -5.46 -14.67
CA ASP A 9 -13.03 -6.08 -16.00
C ASP A 9 -13.81 -5.25 -17.02
N ARG A 10 -15.01 -4.78 -16.65
CA ARG A 10 -15.81 -3.88 -17.49
C ARG A 10 -15.07 -2.59 -17.86
N ARG A 11 -14.25 -2.05 -16.97
CA ARG A 11 -13.47 -0.82 -17.25
C ARG A 11 -12.26 -1.12 -18.15
N VAL A 12 -11.61 -2.26 -17.97
CA VAL A 12 -10.52 -2.71 -18.83
C VAL A 12 -11.05 -2.97 -20.25
N SER A 13 -12.16 -3.69 -20.41
CA SER A 13 -12.75 -3.95 -21.73
C SER A 13 -13.14 -2.68 -22.48
N LEU A 14 -13.68 -1.67 -21.77
CA LEU A 14 -13.97 -0.37 -22.38
C LEU A 14 -12.70 0.31 -22.91
N MET A 15 -11.59 0.24 -22.17
CA MET A 15 -10.30 0.78 -22.62
C MET A 15 -9.76 0.01 -23.84
N GLU A 16 -9.93 -1.31 -23.88
CA GLU A 16 -9.55 -2.13 -25.04
C GLU A 16 -10.39 -1.77 -26.28
N GLU A 17 -11.70 -1.58 -26.12
CA GLU A 17 -12.62 -1.14 -27.19
C GLU A 17 -12.26 0.26 -27.73
N GLU A 18 -11.72 1.14 -26.88
CA GLU A 18 -11.18 2.45 -27.26
C GLU A 18 -9.80 2.36 -27.98
N GLY A 19 -9.21 1.16 -28.07
CA GLY A 19 -7.97 0.89 -28.79
C GLY A 19 -6.71 0.81 -27.91
N ILE A 20 -6.85 0.82 -26.59
CA ILE A 20 -5.71 0.64 -25.67
C ILE A 20 -5.28 -0.83 -25.69
N ARG A 21 -3.98 -1.06 -25.85
CA ARG A 21 -3.38 -2.41 -25.84
C ARG A 21 -2.73 -2.68 -24.49
N PHE A 22 -3.16 -3.75 -23.82
CA PHE A 22 -2.55 -4.21 -22.58
C PHE A 22 -1.54 -5.34 -22.84
N LEU A 23 -0.27 -5.11 -22.54
CA LEU A 23 0.78 -6.13 -22.58
C LEU A 23 1.07 -6.59 -21.14
N THR A 24 0.41 -7.67 -20.73
CA THR A 24 0.55 -8.24 -19.38
C THR A 24 1.78 -9.14 -19.27
N ASN A 25 2.09 -9.62 -18.06
CA ASN A 25 3.26 -10.46 -17.78
C ASN A 25 4.60 -9.84 -18.22
N THR A 26 4.65 -8.51 -18.27
CA THR A 26 5.80 -7.75 -18.74
C THR A 26 6.19 -6.73 -17.68
N GLU A 27 7.45 -6.76 -17.26
CA GLU A 27 8.01 -5.89 -16.23
C GLU A 27 9.07 -5.01 -16.87
N ILE A 28 8.86 -3.70 -16.80
CA ILE A 28 9.79 -2.72 -17.38
C ILE A 28 11.02 -2.61 -16.47
N GLY A 29 12.19 -2.71 -17.08
CA GLY A 29 13.48 -2.78 -16.39
C GLY A 29 14.00 -4.20 -16.20
N LYS A 30 13.18 -5.22 -16.43
CA LYS A 30 13.58 -6.64 -16.34
C LYS A 30 13.35 -7.39 -17.64
N HIS A 31 12.12 -7.37 -18.15
CA HIS A 31 11.74 -8.05 -19.39
C HIS A 31 11.95 -7.14 -20.62
N VAL A 32 11.70 -5.84 -20.44
CA VAL A 32 11.86 -4.81 -21.49
C VAL A 32 12.68 -3.67 -20.92
N ASP A 33 13.72 -3.28 -21.65
CA ASP A 33 14.57 -2.14 -21.29
C ASP A 33 13.80 -0.82 -21.39
N ALA A 34 13.87 -0.01 -20.34
CA ALA A 34 13.19 1.29 -20.31
C ALA A 34 13.82 2.28 -21.30
N GLU A 35 15.13 2.20 -21.56
CA GLU A 35 15.80 3.07 -22.53
C GLU A 35 15.33 2.80 -23.96
N PHE A 36 15.06 1.53 -24.28
CA PHE A 36 14.46 1.14 -25.56
C PHE A 36 13.08 1.78 -25.75
N LEU A 37 12.22 1.71 -24.73
CA LEU A 37 10.89 2.33 -24.77
C LEU A 37 10.98 3.84 -24.98
N LEU A 38 11.94 4.50 -24.33
CA LEU A 38 12.14 5.94 -24.47
C LEU A 38 12.51 6.34 -25.91
N LYS A 39 13.24 5.47 -26.62
CA LYS A 39 13.61 5.70 -28.02
C LYS A 39 12.45 5.44 -28.98
N ASP A 40 11.65 4.41 -28.72
CA ASP A 40 10.59 3.93 -29.63
C ASP A 40 9.27 4.70 -29.47
N ASN A 41 9.08 5.45 -28.37
CA ASN A 41 7.84 6.16 -28.07
C ASN A 41 8.03 7.68 -28.00
N ASP A 42 6.99 8.42 -28.41
CA ASP A 42 6.99 9.88 -28.35
C ASP A 42 6.79 10.42 -26.92
N ALA A 43 6.10 9.66 -26.07
CA ALA A 43 5.89 9.96 -24.66
C ALA A 43 5.74 8.67 -23.83
N ILE A 44 6.15 8.72 -22.56
CA ILE A 44 6.02 7.64 -21.58
C ILE A 44 5.36 8.19 -20.33
N VAL A 45 4.38 7.47 -19.79
CA VAL A 45 3.79 7.77 -18.47
C VAL A 45 4.06 6.61 -17.51
N VAL A 46 4.83 6.87 -16.46
CA VAL A 46 5.14 5.89 -15.42
C VAL A 46 4.02 5.87 -14.40
N CYS A 47 3.35 4.73 -14.28
CA CYS A 47 2.22 4.49 -13.38
C CYS A 47 2.41 3.19 -12.56
N THR A 48 3.65 2.91 -12.11
CA THR A 48 4.04 1.64 -11.49
C THR A 48 3.56 1.46 -10.04
N GLY A 49 2.90 2.47 -9.47
CA GLY A 49 2.40 2.43 -8.09
C GLY A 49 3.51 2.51 -7.04
N SER A 50 3.14 2.24 -5.78
CA SER A 50 4.09 2.19 -4.64
C SER A 50 4.13 0.76 -4.10
N THR A 51 4.86 -0.12 -4.78
CA THR A 51 4.82 -1.58 -4.55
C THR A 51 5.80 -2.05 -3.48
N THR A 52 6.81 -1.25 -3.12
CA THR A 52 7.83 -1.66 -2.14
C THR A 52 7.23 -1.64 -0.73
N PRO A 53 7.05 -2.78 -0.05
CA PRO A 53 6.44 -2.82 1.27
C PRO A 53 7.37 -2.27 2.35
N ARG A 54 6.80 -1.67 3.39
CA ARG A 54 7.53 -1.31 4.60
C ARG A 54 7.83 -2.56 5.41
N ASP A 55 9.09 -2.77 5.71
CA ASP A 55 9.57 -3.91 6.48
C ASP A 55 9.81 -3.58 7.95
N LEU A 56 9.76 -4.62 8.80
CA LEU A 56 10.07 -4.55 10.23
C LEU A 56 11.31 -5.39 10.52
N ARG A 57 12.48 -4.73 10.52
CA ARG A 57 13.78 -5.38 10.71
C ARG A 57 14.09 -5.58 12.20
N VAL A 58 13.47 -6.59 12.78
CA VAL A 58 13.72 -7.03 14.16
C VAL A 58 14.29 -8.46 14.18
N GLU A 59 14.70 -8.92 15.36
CA GLU A 59 15.25 -10.26 15.53
C GLU A 59 14.26 -11.34 15.04
N ASN A 60 14.80 -12.35 14.34
CA ASN A 60 14.08 -13.48 13.74
C ASN A 60 13.05 -13.10 12.65
N ARG A 61 13.23 -11.96 11.98
CA ARG A 61 12.39 -11.51 10.85
C ARG A 61 12.35 -12.50 9.67
N ASP A 62 13.38 -13.32 9.51
CA ASP A 62 13.54 -14.35 8.48
C ASP A 62 12.78 -15.66 8.76
N ALA A 63 12.11 -15.78 9.91
CA ALA A 63 11.39 -16.98 10.28
C ALA A 63 10.18 -17.26 9.39
N ARG A 64 9.87 -18.55 9.19
CA ARG A 64 8.68 -18.98 8.47
C ARG A 64 7.42 -18.61 9.25
N GLY A 65 6.40 -18.15 8.52
CA GLY A 65 5.17 -17.63 9.11
C GLY A 65 5.16 -16.11 9.26
N ILE A 66 6.13 -15.39 8.71
CA ILE A 66 6.12 -13.92 8.63
C ILE A 66 6.07 -13.52 7.15
N ALA A 67 5.04 -12.78 6.75
CA ALA A 67 4.86 -12.36 5.35
C ALA A 67 4.37 -10.92 5.23
N PHE A 68 4.56 -10.33 4.05
CA PHE A 68 3.95 -9.03 3.74
C PHE A 68 2.46 -9.19 3.42
N ALA A 69 1.67 -8.16 3.72
CA ALA A 69 0.24 -8.18 3.47
C ALA A 69 -0.13 -8.44 2.00
N MET A 70 0.62 -7.85 1.05
CA MET A 70 0.33 -8.05 -0.38
C MET A 70 0.56 -9.49 -0.83
N GLU A 71 1.58 -10.16 -0.31
CA GLU A 71 1.85 -11.57 -0.61
C GLU A 71 0.67 -12.46 -0.17
N PHE A 72 0.15 -12.22 1.04
CA PHE A 72 -1.01 -12.93 1.57
C PHE A 72 -2.30 -12.60 0.81
N LEU A 73 -2.57 -11.31 0.58
CA LEU A 73 -3.79 -10.86 -0.08
C LEU A 73 -3.83 -11.29 -1.55
N GLU A 74 -2.72 -11.22 -2.28
CA GLU A 74 -2.65 -11.69 -3.66
C GLU A 74 -2.99 -13.18 -3.75
N LYS A 75 -2.36 -14.02 -2.93
CA LYS A 75 -2.66 -15.46 -2.88
C LYS A 75 -4.13 -15.73 -2.56
N THR A 76 -4.69 -14.99 -1.60
CA THR A 76 -6.13 -15.08 -1.24
C THR A 76 -7.03 -14.76 -2.42
N GLN A 77 -6.71 -13.69 -3.17
CA GLN A 77 -7.48 -13.23 -4.33
C GLN A 77 -7.41 -14.24 -5.49
N ARG A 78 -6.20 -14.73 -5.80
CA ARG A 78 -5.98 -15.72 -6.87
C ARG A 78 -6.71 -17.02 -6.60
N ARG A 79 -6.60 -17.56 -5.38
CA ARG A 79 -7.39 -18.74 -4.97
C ARG A 79 -8.89 -18.52 -5.10
N ARG A 80 -9.39 -17.34 -4.71
CA ARG A 80 -10.82 -17.02 -4.88
C ARG A 80 -11.22 -16.89 -6.35
N ALA A 81 -10.33 -16.46 -7.23
CA ALA A 81 -10.55 -16.43 -8.67
C ALA A 81 -10.54 -17.83 -9.33
N GLY A 82 -10.10 -18.86 -8.60
CA GLY A 82 -10.04 -20.25 -9.07
C GLY A 82 -8.63 -20.73 -9.40
N ASP A 83 -7.60 -19.92 -9.19
CA ASP A 83 -6.21 -20.34 -9.42
C ASP A 83 -5.76 -21.36 -8.36
N ASP A 84 -5.02 -22.39 -8.79
CA ASP A 84 -4.35 -23.33 -7.89
C ASP A 84 -2.97 -22.80 -7.43
N VAL A 85 -2.99 -21.84 -6.51
CA VAL A 85 -1.76 -21.24 -5.93
C VAL A 85 -1.48 -21.87 -4.56
N PRO A 86 -0.30 -22.43 -4.28
CA PRO A 86 0.01 -22.94 -2.95
C PRO A 86 0.13 -21.83 -1.90
N TRP A 87 -0.33 -22.12 -0.68
CA TRP A 87 -0.24 -21.19 0.44
C TRP A 87 1.17 -20.97 0.97
N GLU A 88 2.08 -21.93 0.77
CA GLU A 88 3.49 -21.83 1.19
C GLU A 88 3.67 -21.44 2.68
N GLY A 89 2.77 -21.95 3.53
CA GLY A 89 2.77 -21.64 4.97
C GLY A 89 1.94 -20.42 5.38
N LEU A 90 1.35 -19.70 4.43
CA LEU A 90 0.51 -18.51 4.67
C LEU A 90 -0.99 -18.81 4.81
N ASP A 91 -1.39 -20.09 4.79
CA ASP A 91 -2.77 -20.48 5.06
C ASP A 91 -3.14 -20.10 6.50
N PRO A 92 -4.12 -19.22 6.73
CA PRO A 92 -4.47 -18.79 8.07
C PRO A 92 -5.40 -19.79 8.77
N ALA A 93 -5.95 -20.80 8.07
CA ALA A 93 -6.90 -21.75 8.64
C ALA A 93 -6.34 -22.42 9.91
N GLY A 94 -7.09 -22.33 11.02
CA GLY A 94 -6.71 -22.88 12.31
C GLY A 94 -5.53 -22.20 13.03
N LYS A 95 -4.93 -21.15 12.45
CA LYS A 95 -3.77 -20.44 13.01
C LYS A 95 -4.17 -19.24 13.87
N ARG A 96 -3.29 -18.88 14.81
CA ARG A 96 -3.32 -17.61 15.54
C ARG A 96 -2.60 -16.56 14.71
N VAL A 97 -3.34 -15.63 14.13
CA VAL A 97 -2.82 -14.62 13.21
C VAL A 97 -2.63 -13.28 13.92
N VAL A 98 -1.48 -12.65 13.71
CA VAL A 98 -1.22 -11.26 14.12
C VAL A 98 -0.93 -10.42 12.89
N ILE A 99 -1.62 -9.29 12.75
CA ILE A 99 -1.47 -8.34 11.66
C ILE A 99 -0.80 -7.09 12.23
N LEU A 100 0.31 -6.64 11.64
CA LEU A 100 1.00 -5.43 12.09
C LEU A 100 0.63 -4.25 11.19
N GLY A 101 -0.13 -3.30 11.73
CA GLY A 101 -0.67 -2.12 11.05
C GLY A 101 -2.17 -1.93 11.28
N GLY A 102 -2.65 -0.69 11.18
CA GLY A 102 -4.07 -0.33 11.38
C GLY A 102 -4.73 0.40 10.21
N GLY A 103 -4.13 0.37 9.01
CA GLY A 103 -4.70 0.95 7.79
C GLY A 103 -5.66 0.02 7.03
N ASP A 104 -6.12 0.46 5.86
CA ASP A 104 -7.07 -0.30 5.01
C ASP A 104 -6.55 -1.71 4.65
N THR A 105 -5.26 -1.83 4.34
CA THR A 105 -4.61 -3.13 4.06
C THR A 105 -4.71 -4.09 5.24
N ALA A 106 -4.61 -3.59 6.48
CA ALA A 106 -4.76 -4.41 7.67
C ALA A 106 -6.21 -4.87 7.84
N THR A 107 -7.19 -3.98 7.61
CA THR A 107 -8.62 -4.33 7.58
C THR A 107 -8.91 -5.46 6.58
N ASP A 108 -8.33 -5.39 5.39
CA ASP A 108 -8.48 -6.43 4.36
C ASP A 108 -7.88 -7.77 4.80
N CYS A 109 -6.73 -7.74 5.48
CA CYS A 109 -6.11 -8.93 6.07
C CYS A 109 -6.97 -9.53 7.18
N ILE A 110 -7.53 -8.70 8.07
CA ILE A 110 -8.42 -9.13 9.17
C ILE A 110 -9.61 -9.90 8.59
N ALA A 111 -10.35 -9.27 7.66
CA ALA A 111 -11.52 -9.87 7.06
C ALA A 111 -11.19 -11.18 6.33
N SER A 112 -10.07 -11.20 5.59
CA SER A 112 -9.63 -12.38 4.86
C SER A 112 -9.27 -13.54 5.79
N CYS A 113 -8.53 -13.28 6.87
CA CYS A 113 -8.16 -14.30 7.86
C CYS A 113 -9.40 -14.89 8.55
N HIS A 114 -10.37 -14.07 8.95
CA HIS A 114 -11.60 -14.58 9.59
C HIS A 114 -12.42 -15.47 8.65
N ARG A 115 -12.53 -15.09 7.38
CA ARG A 115 -13.27 -15.83 6.34
C ARG A 115 -12.58 -17.15 5.96
N LEU A 116 -11.26 -17.17 6.01
CA LEU A 116 -10.44 -18.37 5.76
C LEU A 116 -10.32 -19.29 7.00
N GLY A 117 -11.01 -18.99 8.10
CA GLY A 117 -11.07 -19.89 9.25
C GLY A 117 -9.88 -19.79 10.21
N ALA A 118 -9.24 -18.62 10.32
CA ALA A 118 -8.27 -18.38 11.38
C ALA A 118 -8.85 -18.67 12.78
N LYS A 119 -8.04 -19.25 13.65
CA LYS A 119 -8.41 -19.56 15.05
C LYS A 119 -8.59 -18.30 15.87
N SER A 120 -7.73 -17.30 15.65
CA SER A 120 -7.84 -15.98 16.27
C SER A 120 -7.13 -14.96 15.39
N VAL A 121 -7.64 -13.73 15.31
CA VAL A 121 -7.01 -12.64 14.57
C VAL A 121 -6.82 -11.46 15.51
N ARG A 122 -5.61 -10.91 15.55
CA ARG A 122 -5.30 -9.66 16.26
C ARG A 122 -4.59 -8.71 15.31
N ALA A 123 -4.83 -7.41 15.47
CA ALA A 123 -4.15 -6.37 14.73
C ALA A 123 -3.46 -5.41 15.70
N PHE A 124 -2.19 -5.11 15.47
CA PHE A 124 -1.38 -4.27 16.33
C PHE A 124 -1.07 -2.95 15.62
N GLU A 125 -1.42 -1.84 16.27
CA GLU A 125 -1.20 -0.49 15.80
C GLU A 125 -0.27 0.23 16.76
N ILE A 126 0.74 0.90 16.20
CA ILE A 126 1.73 1.65 16.97
C ILE A 126 1.17 2.99 17.43
N LEU A 127 0.19 3.54 16.72
CA LEU A 127 -0.47 4.78 17.08
C LEU A 127 -1.47 4.58 18.22
N PRO A 128 -1.71 5.62 19.04
CA PRO A 128 -2.76 5.58 20.04
C PRO A 128 -4.14 5.48 19.37
N GLN A 129 -5.10 4.94 20.11
CA GLN A 129 -6.49 4.87 19.65
C GLN A 129 -6.98 6.29 19.33
N PRO A 130 -7.45 6.54 18.08
CA PRO A 130 -8.01 7.84 17.73
C PRO A 130 -9.26 8.15 18.56
N ALA A 131 -9.59 9.44 18.70
CA ALA A 131 -10.81 9.86 19.39
C ALA A 131 -12.07 9.55 18.57
N GLU A 132 -13.24 9.42 19.20
CA GLU A 132 -14.51 9.18 18.49
C GLU A 132 -14.94 10.38 17.62
N THR A 133 -14.57 11.59 18.02
CA THR A 133 -14.93 12.84 17.35
C THR A 133 -13.69 13.64 16.94
N ARG A 134 -13.86 14.53 15.95
CA ARG A 134 -12.79 15.40 15.48
C ARG A 134 -12.33 16.31 16.62
N LYS A 135 -11.01 16.37 16.83
CA LYS A 135 -10.41 17.31 17.77
C LYS A 135 -10.31 18.73 17.14
N PRO A 136 -10.26 19.80 17.95
CA PRO A 136 -10.16 21.18 17.44
C PRO A 136 -8.94 21.46 16.56
N ASP A 137 -7.86 20.69 16.73
CA ASP A 137 -6.61 20.78 15.97
C ASP A 137 -6.63 20.03 14.62
N ASN A 138 -7.73 19.33 14.30
CA ASN A 138 -7.97 18.68 13.01
C ASN A 138 -9.27 19.20 12.34
N PRO A 139 -9.30 20.48 11.94
CA PRO A 139 -10.49 21.10 11.35
C PRO A 139 -10.75 20.63 9.91
N TRP A 140 -12.00 20.76 9.45
CA TRP A 140 -12.32 20.66 8.03
C TRP A 140 -11.59 21.77 7.24
N PRO A 141 -11.03 21.51 6.04
CA PRO A 141 -11.21 20.34 5.16
C PRO A 141 -10.21 19.20 5.36
N GLN A 142 -9.43 19.18 6.45
CA GLN A 142 -8.49 18.08 6.70
C GLN A 142 -9.24 16.76 6.88
N TRP A 143 -8.56 15.67 6.53
CA TRP A 143 -9.08 14.32 6.74
C TRP A 143 -9.26 14.06 8.23
N PRO A 144 -10.44 13.56 8.68
CA PRO A 144 -10.70 13.36 10.09
C PRO A 144 -9.86 12.22 10.65
N VAL A 145 -9.06 12.54 11.67
CA VAL A 145 -8.34 11.57 12.52
C VAL A 145 -9.27 11.15 13.66
N ILE A 146 -10.19 10.24 13.35
CA ILE A 146 -11.19 9.71 14.28
C ILE A 146 -11.17 8.19 14.30
N PHE A 147 -11.69 7.58 15.35
CA PHE A 147 -11.84 6.14 15.44
C PHE A 147 -12.88 5.70 14.41
N ARG A 148 -12.48 4.77 13.53
CA ARG A 148 -13.36 4.22 12.51
C ARG A 148 -13.43 2.72 12.65
N ILE A 149 -14.65 2.22 12.50
CA ILE A 149 -14.94 0.82 12.29
C ILE A 149 -15.17 0.68 10.78
N ASP A 150 -14.45 -0.27 10.19
CA ASP A 150 -14.58 -0.62 8.77
C ASP A 150 -15.00 -2.09 8.71
N TYR A 151 -15.37 -2.58 7.54
CA TYR A 151 -16.04 -3.87 7.36
C TYR A 151 -15.31 -5.05 8.02
N GLY A 152 -13.96 -5.09 7.96
CA GLY A 152 -13.17 -6.15 8.58
C GLY A 152 -13.18 -6.10 10.11
N HIS A 153 -13.24 -4.89 10.69
CA HIS A 153 -13.38 -4.70 12.14
C HIS A 153 -14.78 -5.12 12.61
N ASP A 154 -15.81 -4.79 11.84
CA ASP A 154 -17.20 -5.12 12.17
C ASP A 154 -17.46 -6.63 12.06
N GLU A 155 -16.96 -7.28 11.00
CA GLU A 155 -16.99 -8.75 10.86
C GLU A 155 -16.27 -9.46 12.02
N ALA A 156 -15.09 -8.97 12.41
CA ALA A 156 -14.34 -9.49 13.55
C ALA A 156 -15.12 -9.32 14.86
N ARG A 157 -15.71 -8.15 15.08
CA ARG A 157 -16.54 -7.87 16.26
C ARG A 157 -17.77 -8.78 16.32
N PHE A 158 -18.41 -9.03 15.19
CA PHE A 158 -19.55 -9.93 15.12
C PHE A 158 -19.15 -11.39 15.44
N LYS A 159 -18.01 -11.85 14.93
CA LYS A 159 -17.53 -13.23 15.12
C LYS A 159 -16.95 -13.49 16.51
N ASP A 160 -16.11 -12.57 17.00
CA ASP A 160 -15.29 -12.76 18.20
C ASP A 160 -15.80 -11.94 19.40
N GLY A 161 -16.82 -11.11 19.22
CA GLY A 161 -17.44 -10.28 20.27
C GLY A 161 -16.65 -9.02 20.65
N LYS A 162 -15.51 -8.73 20.00
CA LYS A 162 -14.64 -7.59 20.31
C LYS A 162 -13.89 -7.06 19.09
N ASP A 163 -13.37 -5.84 19.19
CA ASP A 163 -12.47 -5.29 18.17
C ASP A 163 -11.15 -6.08 18.14
N PRO A 164 -10.64 -6.47 16.95
CA PRO A 164 -9.40 -7.21 16.82
C PRO A 164 -8.15 -6.35 17.06
N ARG A 165 -8.29 -5.01 17.10
CA ARG A 165 -7.16 -4.08 17.19
C ARG A 165 -6.70 -3.86 18.62
N THR A 166 -5.39 -3.75 18.79
CA THR A 166 -4.72 -3.27 20.00
C THR A 166 -3.84 -2.09 19.60
N TYR A 167 -3.99 -0.97 20.29
CA TYR A 167 -3.31 0.29 20.01
C TYR A 167 -2.10 0.49 20.92
N SER A 168 -1.23 1.43 20.57
CA SER A 168 -0.05 1.79 21.36
C SER A 168 0.83 0.59 21.68
N ILE A 169 1.02 -0.33 20.73
CA ILE A 169 1.80 -1.54 20.92
C ILE A 169 2.81 -1.72 19.78
N SER A 170 4.05 -2.06 20.12
CA SER A 170 5.13 -2.31 19.17
C SER A 170 5.67 -3.73 19.32
N THR A 171 6.13 -4.31 18.21
CA THR A 171 6.80 -5.62 18.20
C THR A 171 8.31 -5.43 18.33
N LYS A 172 8.93 -5.99 19.37
CA LYS A 172 10.38 -5.92 19.59
C LYS A 172 11.15 -7.04 18.90
N LYS A 173 10.60 -8.25 18.91
CA LYS A 173 11.20 -9.44 18.26
C LYS A 173 10.16 -10.51 17.95
N PHE A 174 10.49 -11.36 16.99
CA PHE A 174 9.73 -12.58 16.73
C PHE A 174 10.25 -13.73 17.62
N VAL A 175 9.33 -14.40 18.29
CA VAL A 175 9.60 -15.61 19.07
C VAL A 175 9.44 -16.80 18.13
N VAL A 176 10.48 -17.63 18.07
CA VAL A 176 10.57 -18.72 17.11
C VAL A 176 10.94 -20.02 17.80
N ASN A 177 10.55 -21.12 17.18
CA ASN A 177 11.09 -22.44 17.46
C ASN A 177 12.00 -22.87 16.31
N GLU A 178 13.14 -23.44 16.62
CA GLU A 178 14.12 -23.90 15.64
C GLU A 178 14.06 -25.42 15.53
N THR A 179 13.92 -25.90 14.29
CA THR A 179 13.97 -27.34 14.01
C THR A 179 15.42 -27.83 13.99
N SER A 180 15.62 -29.16 14.09
CA SER A 180 16.93 -29.81 13.98
C SER A 180 17.71 -29.43 12.71
N ASN A 181 17.01 -28.97 11.66
CA ASN A 181 17.58 -28.60 10.37
C ASN A 181 17.85 -27.08 10.25
N GLY A 182 17.77 -26.32 11.34
CA GLY A 182 18.04 -24.87 11.39
C GLY A 182 16.90 -23.99 10.86
N ILE A 183 15.73 -24.56 10.53
CA ILE A 183 14.58 -23.78 10.06
C ILE A 183 13.84 -23.21 11.28
N LYS A 184 13.70 -21.89 11.32
CA LYS A 184 12.95 -21.14 12.32
C LYS A 184 11.47 -21.00 11.92
N TYR A 185 10.58 -21.35 12.83
CA TYR A 185 9.13 -21.19 12.69
C TYR A 185 8.62 -20.22 13.74
N LEU A 186 7.78 -19.27 13.31
CA LEU A 186 7.12 -18.33 14.20
C LEU A 186 6.21 -19.06 15.21
N THR A 187 6.37 -18.73 16.49
CA THR A 187 5.49 -19.21 17.57
C THR A 187 4.87 -18.07 18.37
N GLY A 188 5.41 -16.86 18.27
CA GLY A 188 4.87 -15.67 18.93
C GLY A 188 5.60 -14.38 18.58
N LEU A 189 5.14 -13.28 19.16
CA LEU A 189 5.80 -11.97 19.11
C LEU A 189 6.07 -11.51 20.54
N CYS A 190 7.25 -10.96 20.78
CA CYS A 190 7.49 -10.15 21.96
C CYS A 190 7.07 -8.72 21.65
N VAL A 191 6.11 -8.21 22.42
CA VAL A 191 5.51 -6.90 22.23
C VAL A 191 5.68 -6.05 23.48
N VAL A 192 5.63 -4.75 23.29
CA VAL A 192 5.77 -3.74 24.36
C VAL A 192 4.76 -2.64 24.13
N GLU A 193 4.21 -2.07 25.21
CA GLU A 193 3.41 -0.87 25.11
C GLU A 193 4.31 0.33 24.78
N ILE A 194 3.80 1.24 23.97
CA ILE A 194 4.51 2.44 23.55
C ILE A 194 3.68 3.69 23.77
N ARG A 195 4.36 4.81 23.93
CA ARG A 195 3.78 6.15 23.97
C ARG A 195 4.47 7.03 22.95
N TRP A 196 3.72 7.97 22.40
CA TRP A 196 4.25 8.97 21.50
C TRP A 196 4.42 10.28 22.26
N GLU A 197 5.65 10.77 22.31
CA GLU A 197 6.03 12.01 22.96
C GLU A 197 6.65 12.95 21.92
N LYS A 198 6.57 14.26 22.14
CA LYS A 198 7.31 15.22 21.30
C LYS A 198 8.70 15.41 21.88
N ASP A 199 9.72 15.31 21.04
CA ASP A 199 11.08 15.65 21.41
C ASP A 199 11.26 17.18 21.57
N GLU A 200 12.44 17.60 22.01
CA GLU A 200 12.80 19.02 22.20
C GLU A 200 12.66 19.86 20.92
N LYS A 201 12.62 19.22 19.74
CA LYS A 201 12.46 19.86 18.42
C LYS A 201 11.00 19.78 17.92
N GLY A 202 10.08 19.26 18.72
CA GLY A 202 8.67 19.11 18.41
C GLY A 202 8.33 17.92 17.51
N ALA A 203 9.29 17.05 17.19
CA ALA A 203 9.07 15.84 16.40
C ALA A 203 8.54 14.71 17.29
N TRP A 204 7.63 13.90 16.74
CA TRP A 204 7.07 12.76 17.45
C TRP A 204 8.09 11.63 17.56
N LYS A 205 8.34 11.17 18.79
CA LYS A 205 9.21 10.06 19.13
C LYS A 205 8.40 8.96 19.82
N MET A 206 8.63 7.72 19.39
CA MET A 206 8.10 6.53 20.04
C MET A 206 8.95 6.18 21.26
N VAL A 207 8.33 6.03 22.42
CA VAL A 207 8.95 5.69 23.70
C VAL A 207 8.32 4.39 24.22
N GLU A 208 9.14 3.38 24.51
CA GLU A 208 8.68 2.13 25.10
C GLU A 208 8.35 2.30 26.59
N VAL A 209 7.27 1.67 27.04
CA VAL A 209 6.89 1.68 28.46
C VAL A 209 7.57 0.49 29.14
N GLU A 210 8.55 0.78 29.99
CA GLU A 210 9.30 -0.26 30.72
C GLU A 210 8.37 -1.16 31.55
N GLY A 211 8.67 -2.45 31.58
CA GLY A 211 7.90 -3.45 32.34
C GLY A 211 6.60 -3.93 31.68
N THR A 212 6.24 -3.44 30.50
CA THR A 212 5.04 -3.88 29.74
C THR A 212 5.33 -4.96 28.70
N GLU A 213 6.55 -5.51 28.69
CA GLU A 213 6.94 -6.54 27.75
C GLU A 213 6.14 -7.82 27.97
N THR A 214 5.44 -8.28 26.93
CA THR A 214 4.64 -9.49 26.97
C THR A 214 4.86 -10.33 25.71
N THR A 215 4.65 -11.64 25.83
CA THR A 215 4.70 -12.56 24.68
C THR A 215 3.29 -12.88 24.20
N VAL A 216 3.12 -12.73 22.90
CA VAL A 216 1.87 -12.89 22.18
C VAL A 216 2.00 -14.09 21.26
N ASP A 217 1.28 -15.15 21.58
CA ASP A 217 1.16 -16.35 20.75
C ASP A 217 0.73 -16.04 19.31
N CYS A 218 1.47 -16.57 18.32
CA CYS A 218 1.25 -16.31 16.91
C CYS A 218 1.87 -17.38 16.02
N ASP A 219 1.10 -17.89 15.07
CA ASP A 219 1.55 -18.89 14.08
C ASP A 219 1.72 -18.26 12.68
N LEU A 220 1.13 -17.08 12.45
CA LEU A 220 1.23 -16.32 11.19
C LEU A 220 1.21 -14.81 11.48
N CYS A 221 2.30 -14.13 11.15
CA CYS A 221 2.42 -12.68 11.21
C CYS A 221 2.31 -12.07 9.81
N ILE A 222 1.42 -11.08 9.64
CA ILE A 222 1.22 -10.38 8.38
C ILE A 222 1.59 -8.90 8.56
N LEU A 223 2.59 -8.43 7.81
CA LEU A 223 3.07 -7.05 7.85
C LEU A 223 2.23 -6.17 6.91
N ALA A 224 1.32 -5.38 7.49
CA ALA A 224 0.42 -4.44 6.81
C ALA A 224 0.79 -2.97 7.14
N MET A 225 2.08 -2.65 7.10
CA MET A 225 2.65 -1.38 7.57
C MET A 225 2.74 -0.29 6.46
N GLY A 226 2.09 -0.53 5.33
CA GLY A 226 2.13 0.34 4.14
C GLY A 226 3.37 0.13 3.27
N PHE A 227 3.57 1.07 2.34
CA PHE A 227 4.60 1.03 1.31
C PHE A 227 5.53 2.24 1.40
N VAL A 228 6.76 2.07 0.94
CA VAL A 228 7.79 3.11 1.00
C VAL A 228 8.00 3.83 -0.33
N GLY A 229 7.63 3.22 -1.46
CA GLY A 229 7.87 3.80 -2.79
C GLY A 229 7.66 2.81 -3.93
N PRO A 230 7.79 3.29 -5.18
CA PRO A 230 7.83 2.44 -6.37
C PRO A 230 9.04 1.50 -6.38
N GLU A 231 8.97 0.44 -7.18
CA GLU A 231 10.13 -0.37 -7.53
C GLU A 231 11.17 0.43 -8.32
N LYS A 232 12.44 0.09 -8.11
CA LYS A 232 13.59 0.85 -8.60
C LYS A 232 14.01 0.61 -10.07
N PRO A 233 13.80 -0.56 -10.72
CA PRO A 233 14.41 -0.84 -12.03
C PRO A 233 14.18 0.24 -13.08
N ILE A 234 12.92 0.68 -13.27
CA ILE A 234 12.59 1.74 -14.24
C ILE A 234 13.19 3.10 -13.86
N ILE A 235 13.22 3.43 -12.57
CA ILE A 235 13.77 4.69 -12.05
C ILE A 235 15.28 4.75 -12.30
N GLU A 236 15.98 3.64 -12.04
CA GLU A 236 17.42 3.53 -12.20
C GLU A 236 17.83 3.54 -13.68
N GLN A 237 17.13 2.79 -14.54
CA GLN A 237 17.41 2.77 -15.98
C GLN A 237 17.16 4.13 -16.65
N LEU A 238 16.02 4.76 -16.35
CA LEU A 238 15.71 6.10 -16.89
C LEU A 238 16.41 7.23 -16.12
N LYS A 239 17.16 6.92 -15.05
CA LYS A 239 17.87 7.89 -14.18
C LYS A 239 16.96 9.02 -13.69
N LEU A 240 15.73 8.66 -13.31
CA LEU A 240 14.75 9.62 -12.84
C LEU A 240 15.12 10.14 -11.44
N LYS A 241 14.95 11.43 -11.20
CA LYS A 241 15.09 12.00 -9.86
C LYS A 241 13.95 11.53 -8.96
N THR A 242 14.25 11.27 -7.70
CA THR A 242 13.26 10.91 -6.68
C THR A 242 13.25 11.91 -5.53
N ASP A 243 12.13 12.00 -4.81
CA ASP A 243 12.04 12.75 -3.57
C ASP A 243 12.68 11.97 -2.38
N ASN A 244 12.67 12.58 -1.19
CA ASN A 244 13.17 11.96 0.04
C ASN A 244 12.37 10.71 0.48
N ARG A 245 11.21 10.48 -0.13
CA ARG A 245 10.33 9.33 0.09
C ARG A 245 10.43 8.33 -1.06
N SER A 246 11.44 8.43 -1.93
CA SER A 246 11.68 7.58 -3.10
C SER A 246 10.62 7.64 -4.21
N ASN A 247 9.65 8.54 -4.13
CA ASN A 247 8.69 8.73 -5.22
C ASN A 247 9.36 9.47 -6.38
N ILE A 248 8.89 9.24 -7.61
CA ILE A 248 9.38 9.95 -8.80
C ILE A 248 9.06 11.45 -8.65
N LEU A 249 10.11 12.26 -8.73
CA LEU A 249 10.02 13.70 -8.50
C LEU A 249 9.50 14.42 -9.74
N THR A 250 8.47 15.23 -9.52
CA THR A 250 7.89 16.16 -10.50
C THR A 250 7.58 17.48 -9.79
N ASP A 251 7.59 18.60 -10.51
CA ASP A 251 7.24 19.90 -9.93
C ASP A 251 5.78 19.97 -9.46
N ALA A 252 5.49 20.91 -8.55
CA ALA A 252 4.15 21.10 -8.03
C ALA A 252 3.14 21.41 -9.15
N GLY A 253 2.07 20.62 -9.23
CA GLY A 253 1.05 20.74 -10.28
C GLY A 253 1.47 20.21 -11.66
N ARG A 254 2.67 19.63 -11.78
CA ARG A 254 3.19 19.02 -13.00
C ARG A 254 3.37 17.51 -12.84
N TYR A 255 3.44 16.82 -13.98
CA TYR A 255 3.58 15.37 -14.10
C TYR A 255 4.77 14.95 -14.95
N ASP A 256 5.42 15.85 -15.67
CA ASP A 256 6.69 15.57 -16.32
C ASP A 256 7.82 15.44 -15.29
N THR A 257 8.72 14.53 -15.59
CA THR A 257 9.86 14.19 -14.75
C THR A 257 11.09 15.01 -15.14
N SER A 258 12.23 14.72 -14.52
CA SER A 258 13.52 15.30 -14.94
C SER A 258 13.96 14.94 -16.36
N LEU A 259 13.34 13.93 -17.00
CA LEU A 259 13.68 13.45 -18.32
C LEU A 259 12.61 13.85 -19.34
N ALA A 260 13.02 14.45 -20.45
CA ALA A 260 12.11 14.83 -21.53
C ALA A 260 11.35 13.61 -22.06
N LYS A 261 10.10 13.80 -22.47
CA LYS A 261 9.14 12.76 -22.89
C LYS A 261 8.64 11.83 -21.78
N VAL A 262 9.18 11.91 -20.56
CA VAL A 262 8.79 11.01 -19.45
C VAL A 262 7.97 11.75 -18.41
N PHE A 263 6.81 11.19 -18.11
CA PHE A 263 5.84 11.66 -17.13
C PHE A 263 5.62 10.59 -16.05
N ALA A 264 5.10 10.98 -14.89
CA ALA A 264 4.73 10.06 -13.81
C ALA A 264 3.38 10.45 -13.22
N ALA A 265 2.57 9.47 -12.80
CA ALA A 265 1.28 9.72 -12.21
C ALA A 265 0.87 8.63 -11.20
N GLY A 266 0.04 9.00 -10.22
CA GLY A 266 -0.46 8.06 -9.21
C GLY A 266 0.57 7.77 -8.13
N ASP A 267 0.47 6.59 -7.52
CA ASP A 267 1.19 6.29 -6.28
C ASP A 267 2.72 6.28 -6.43
N CYS A 268 3.28 6.02 -7.62
CA CYS A 268 4.73 6.10 -7.85
C CYS A 268 5.28 7.54 -7.78
N ARG A 269 4.41 8.55 -7.94
CA ARG A 269 4.73 9.98 -7.89
C ARG A 269 4.27 10.62 -6.59
N ARG A 270 3.04 10.31 -6.16
CA ARG A 270 2.39 10.88 -4.97
C ARG A 270 2.78 10.16 -3.67
N GLY A 271 3.15 8.89 -3.75
CA GLY A 271 3.11 7.93 -2.67
C GLY A 271 1.70 7.35 -2.49
N GLN A 272 1.60 6.25 -1.71
CA GLN A 272 0.36 5.52 -1.45
C GLN A 272 -0.83 6.45 -1.12
N SER A 273 -1.90 6.37 -1.91
CA SER A 273 -3.08 7.23 -1.74
C SER A 273 -4.38 6.54 -2.15
N LEU A 274 -5.46 7.33 -2.24
CA LEU A 274 -6.78 6.83 -2.66
C LEU A 274 -6.84 6.67 -4.17
N VAL A 275 -7.63 5.70 -4.64
CA VAL A 275 -7.87 5.44 -6.07
C VAL A 275 -8.33 6.70 -6.83
N VAL A 276 -9.15 7.56 -6.19
CA VAL A 276 -9.61 8.81 -6.82
C VAL A 276 -8.46 9.78 -7.10
N TRP A 277 -7.41 9.79 -6.28
CA TRP A 277 -6.21 10.59 -6.53
C TRP A 277 -5.42 10.03 -7.71
N ALA A 278 -5.24 8.72 -7.79
CA ALA A 278 -4.59 8.08 -8.93
C ALA A 278 -5.33 8.37 -10.26
N ILE A 279 -6.67 8.30 -10.27
CA ILE A 279 -7.48 8.66 -11.44
C ILE A 279 -7.30 10.13 -11.80
N ASN A 280 -7.36 11.03 -10.81
CA ASN A 280 -7.16 12.45 -11.06
C ASN A 280 -5.78 12.74 -11.64
N GLU A 281 -4.72 12.19 -11.06
CA GLU A 281 -3.35 12.38 -11.55
C GLU A 281 -3.18 11.80 -12.96
N GLY A 282 -3.74 10.62 -13.25
CA GLY A 282 -3.72 10.05 -14.61
C GLY A 282 -4.38 10.98 -15.64
N ARG A 283 -5.52 11.59 -15.31
CA ARG A 283 -6.19 12.56 -16.19
C ARG A 283 -5.37 13.82 -16.42
N GLN A 284 -4.73 14.35 -15.37
CA GLN A 284 -3.90 15.54 -15.50
C GLN A 284 -2.58 15.25 -16.25
N ALA A 285 -1.99 14.07 -16.04
CA ALA A 285 -0.83 13.62 -16.81
C ALA A 285 -1.19 13.46 -18.29
N ALA A 286 -2.34 12.85 -18.62
CA ALA A 286 -2.82 12.75 -20.00
C ALA A 286 -2.98 14.12 -20.66
N ARG A 287 -3.54 15.11 -19.94
CA ARG A 287 -3.61 16.51 -20.42
C ARG A 287 -2.23 17.09 -20.71
N GLN A 288 -1.25 16.83 -19.86
CA GLN A 288 0.11 17.36 -20.05
C GLN A 288 0.85 16.66 -21.20
N VAL A 289 0.66 15.35 -21.36
CA VAL A 289 1.18 14.57 -22.51
C VAL A 289 0.57 15.09 -23.82
N ASP A 290 -0.74 15.30 -23.86
CA ASP A 290 -1.43 15.87 -25.03
C ASP A 290 -0.88 17.26 -25.38
N LEU A 291 -0.71 18.14 -24.39
CA LEU A 291 -0.06 19.44 -24.60
C LEU A 291 1.37 19.32 -25.13
N PHE A 292 2.14 18.35 -24.62
CA PHE A 292 3.52 18.12 -25.03
C PHE A 292 3.61 17.63 -26.48
N LEU A 293 2.74 16.70 -26.88
CA LEU A 293 2.73 16.12 -28.23
C LEU A 293 2.13 17.07 -29.28
N MET A 294 1.04 17.76 -28.92
CA MET A 294 0.22 18.53 -29.87
C MET A 294 0.50 20.05 -29.82
N GLY A 295 1.19 20.54 -28.79
CA GLY A 295 1.41 21.97 -28.53
C GLY A 295 0.17 22.73 -28.01
N LYS A 296 -0.99 22.08 -27.97
CA LYS A 296 -2.26 22.57 -27.40
C LYS A 296 -3.07 21.39 -26.87
N THR A 297 -4.07 21.65 -26.01
CA THR A 297 -4.89 20.56 -25.45
C THR A 297 -6.31 21.01 -25.14
N ALA A 298 -7.29 20.21 -25.57
CA ALA A 298 -8.71 20.38 -25.26
C ALA A 298 -9.19 19.52 -24.07
N LEU A 299 -8.30 18.73 -23.46
CA LEU A 299 -8.64 17.84 -22.34
C LEU A 299 -8.97 18.64 -21.07
N ALA A 300 -9.95 18.21 -20.28
CA ALA A 300 -10.37 18.97 -19.09
C ALA A 300 -9.26 19.09 -18.02
N GLY A 301 -9.19 20.26 -17.37
CA GLY A 301 -8.30 20.51 -16.23
C GLY A 301 -9.01 20.34 -14.88
N ALA A 302 -8.31 20.66 -13.79
CA ALA A 302 -8.93 20.75 -12.47
C ALA A 302 -9.97 21.89 -12.46
N GLY A 303 -11.25 21.56 -12.25
CA GLY A 303 -12.34 22.54 -12.19
C GLY A 303 -13.14 22.78 -13.49
N GLY A 304 -12.86 22.07 -14.59
CA GLY A 304 -13.71 22.10 -15.79
C GLY A 304 -12.98 22.17 -17.14
N ILE A 305 -13.69 22.63 -18.16
CA ILE A 305 -13.16 22.83 -19.53
C ILE A 305 -12.35 24.13 -19.53
N VAL A 306 -11.07 24.04 -19.88
CA VAL A 306 -10.25 25.21 -20.15
C VAL A 306 -10.50 25.61 -21.60
N MET A 307 -11.26 26.68 -21.81
CA MET A 307 -11.47 27.27 -23.13
C MET A 307 -10.13 27.81 -23.64
N GLU A 308 -9.79 27.52 -24.90
CA GLU A 308 -8.59 28.04 -25.56
C GLU A 308 -8.61 29.58 -25.47
N PRO A 309 -7.48 30.27 -25.22
CA PRO A 309 -7.45 31.71 -25.38
C PRO A 309 -7.78 32.03 -26.83
N VAL A 310 -8.90 32.73 -27.04
CA VAL A 310 -9.30 33.23 -28.37
C VAL A 310 -8.13 34.07 -28.87
N LYS A 311 -7.45 33.60 -29.92
CA LYS A 311 -6.47 34.40 -30.64
C LYS A 311 -7.24 35.54 -31.31
N ASN A 312 -7.14 36.75 -30.77
CA ASN A 312 -7.50 37.98 -31.48
C ASN A 312 -6.50 38.26 -32.59
#